data_AF-A0A326UAU8-F1
#
_entry.id   AF-A0A326UAU8-F1
#
_cell.length_a   1.000
_cell.length_b   1.000
_cell.length_c   1.000
_cell.angle_alpha   90.00
_cell.angle_beta   90.00
_cell.angle_gamma   90.00
#
_symmetry.space_group_name_H-M   'P 1'
#
loop_
_entity.id
_entity.type
_entity.pdbx_description
1 polymer ?
#
loop_
_entity_poly.entity_id
_entity_poly.type
_entity_poly.pdbx_seq_one_letter_code
_entity_poly.pdbx_strand_id
1 'polypeptide(L)'
;MDEQQNEPFNEQKLVKEYLRSLTNNAMLFNLFAAFWAFMALPSTSGLLQLAIGIGLFSITIAFCLITYRVRHRLRPIPRTLLFPEGSQPEPPSLRKSYSSVFLLESLLVFVVLAVLLMEHQERFLLSAFGLISGLHFLPLGALYRLRVYYVSGITITLLASIIILLQLAGVQGELLLVLSLGIAAILWLTTLYALRLAGTIVQEIRSLLTDPEASPPLL
;
A
#
# COMPACT_ATOMS: atom_id res chain seq x y z
N MET A 1 -16.81 40.30 18.28
CA MET A 1 -16.07 40.42 17.00
C MET A 1 -14.89 39.47 17.15
N ASP A 2 -15.12 38.21 16.82
CA ASP A 2 -14.07 37.18 16.86
C ASP A 2 -13.18 37.37 15.63
N GLU A 3 -11.95 37.83 15.87
CA GLU A 3 -10.87 37.68 14.90
C GLU A 3 -10.60 36.18 14.74
N GLN A 4 -11.26 35.56 13.76
CA GLN A 4 -10.76 34.34 13.15
C GLN A 4 -9.38 34.66 12.58
N GLN A 5 -8.35 34.43 13.39
CA GLN A 5 -6.96 34.30 12.95
C GLN A 5 -6.90 33.24 11.86
N ASN A 6 -6.81 33.70 10.61
CA ASN A 6 -6.39 32.88 9.48
C ASN A 6 -4.94 32.46 9.71
N GLU A 7 -4.73 31.33 10.39
CA GLU A 7 -3.40 30.75 10.55
C GLU A 7 -2.83 30.28 9.20
N PRO A 8 -1.55 30.58 8.89
CA PRO A 8 -0.92 30.13 7.67
C PRO A 8 -0.70 28.61 7.69
N PHE A 9 -1.22 27.93 6.67
CA PHE A 9 -1.13 26.49 6.40
C PHE A 9 0.33 25.97 6.45
N ASN A 10 0.64 24.98 7.32
CA ASN A 10 2.00 24.42 7.48
C ASN A 10 2.29 23.28 6.47
N GLU A 11 2.66 23.68 5.25
CA GLU A 11 2.89 22.78 4.11
C GLU A 11 4.08 21.81 4.28
N GLN A 12 5.10 22.20 5.06
CA GLN A 12 6.38 21.50 5.07
C GLN A 12 6.38 20.20 5.88
N LYS A 13 5.79 20.27 7.08
CA LYS A 13 5.56 19.11 7.92
C LYS A 13 4.67 18.13 7.18
N LEU A 14 3.67 18.66 6.48
CA LEU A 14 2.74 17.90 5.66
C LEU A 14 3.46 17.16 4.52
N VAL A 15 4.34 17.81 3.75
CA VAL A 15 5.10 17.17 2.66
C VAL A 15 6.03 16.06 3.18
N LYS A 16 6.74 16.30 4.28
CA LYS A 16 7.65 15.30 4.86
C LYS A 16 6.91 14.12 5.46
N GLU A 17 5.82 14.38 6.19
CA GLU A 17 4.94 13.33 6.74
C GLU A 17 4.26 12.55 5.62
N TYR A 18 3.87 13.22 4.53
CA TYR A 18 3.33 12.60 3.34
C TYR A 18 4.35 11.68 2.66
N LEU A 19 5.59 12.13 2.39
CA LEU A 19 6.65 11.30 1.81
C LEU A 19 7.04 10.12 2.71
N ARG A 20 7.06 10.33 4.03
CA ARG A 20 7.31 9.26 5.00
C ARG A 20 6.16 8.25 5.00
N SER A 21 4.92 8.72 4.98
CA SER A 21 3.72 7.88 4.87
C SER A 21 3.75 7.05 3.58
N LEU A 22 4.02 7.69 2.45
CA LEU A 22 4.08 7.07 1.13
C LEU A 22 5.16 5.97 1.06
N THR A 23 6.37 6.24 1.59
CA THR A 23 7.45 5.25 1.65
C THR A 23 7.25 4.17 2.73
N ASN A 24 6.47 4.42 3.77
CA ASN A 24 6.04 3.40 4.74
C ASN A 24 5.01 2.46 4.11
N ASN A 25 4.00 3.01 3.44
CA ASN A 25 2.98 2.25 2.75
C ASN A 25 3.59 1.40 1.63
N ALA A 26 4.56 1.94 0.87
CA ALA A 26 5.31 1.18 -0.13
C ALA A 26 6.03 -0.05 0.47
N MET A 27 6.65 0.07 1.65
CA MET A 27 7.25 -1.08 2.34
C MET A 27 6.19 -2.10 2.74
N LEU A 28 5.07 -1.64 3.31
CA LEU A 28 3.99 -2.51 3.74
C LEU A 28 3.40 -3.29 2.56
N PHE A 29 3.10 -2.61 1.44
CA PHE A 29 2.60 -3.25 0.24
C PHE A 29 3.60 -4.22 -0.37
N ASN A 30 4.90 -3.91 -0.34
CA ASN A 30 5.92 -4.85 -0.81
C ASN A 30 5.95 -6.14 0.04
N LEU A 31 5.81 -6.03 1.37
CA LEU A 31 5.76 -7.20 2.26
C LEU A 31 4.51 -8.04 2.02
N PHE A 32 3.34 -7.41 1.88
CA PHE A 32 2.12 -8.13 1.54
C PHE A 32 2.18 -8.73 0.13
N ALA A 33 2.78 -8.04 -0.84
CA ALA A 33 3.01 -8.59 -2.17
C ALA A 33 3.87 -9.85 -2.10
N ALA A 34 4.96 -9.82 -1.31
CA ALA A 34 5.81 -10.98 -1.09
C ALA A 34 5.06 -12.13 -0.40
N PHE A 35 4.24 -11.84 0.61
CA PHE A 35 3.37 -12.81 1.25
C PHE A 35 2.44 -13.49 0.23
N TRP A 36 1.73 -12.71 -0.59
CA TRP A 36 0.83 -13.25 -1.61
C TRP A 36 1.59 -14.05 -2.67
N ALA A 37 2.74 -13.55 -3.12
CA ALA A 37 3.61 -14.26 -4.07
C ALA A 37 4.11 -15.60 -3.50
N PHE A 38 4.44 -15.64 -2.20
CA PHE A 38 4.85 -16.87 -1.51
C PHE A 38 3.71 -17.89 -1.44
N MET A 39 2.46 -17.46 -1.22
CA MET A 39 1.29 -18.34 -1.23
C MET A 39 1.03 -19.01 -2.59
N ALA A 40 1.61 -18.48 -3.68
CA ALA A 40 1.54 -19.10 -5.01
C ALA A 40 2.57 -20.23 -5.22
N LEU A 41 3.61 -20.33 -4.40
CA LEU A 41 4.70 -21.29 -4.62
C LEU A 41 4.26 -22.76 -4.56
N PRO A 42 3.36 -23.19 -3.64
CA PRO A 42 2.91 -24.58 -3.58
C PRO A 42 2.20 -25.07 -4.85
N SER A 43 1.70 -24.17 -5.70
CA SER A 43 1.11 -24.50 -7.01
C SER A 43 2.14 -24.87 -8.09
N THR A 44 3.42 -24.90 -7.75
CA THR A 44 4.51 -25.24 -8.68
C THR A 44 5.44 -26.26 -8.05
N SER A 45 6.19 -27.02 -8.84
CA SER A 45 7.07 -28.08 -8.33
C SER A 45 8.47 -28.05 -8.94
N GLY A 46 9.43 -28.61 -8.22
CA GLY A 46 10.80 -28.84 -8.68
C GLY A 46 11.59 -27.56 -8.97
N LEU A 47 12.38 -27.59 -10.05
CA LEU A 47 13.24 -26.46 -10.45
C LEU A 47 12.44 -25.20 -10.80
N LEU A 48 11.23 -25.34 -11.32
CA LEU A 48 10.37 -24.21 -11.66
C LEU A 48 9.94 -23.44 -10.40
N GLN A 49 9.55 -24.15 -9.34
CA GLN A 49 9.22 -23.56 -8.04
C GLN A 49 10.40 -22.78 -7.46
N LEU A 50 11.61 -23.35 -7.54
CA LEU A 50 12.84 -22.67 -7.09
C LEU A 50 13.12 -21.40 -7.92
N ALA A 51 13.03 -21.49 -9.25
CA ALA A 51 13.25 -20.36 -10.14
C ALA A 51 12.24 -19.22 -9.88
N ILE A 52 10.96 -19.55 -9.74
CA ILE A 52 9.91 -18.59 -9.39
C ILE A 52 10.18 -17.99 -8.01
N GLY A 53 10.48 -18.82 -7.00
CA GLY A 53 10.81 -18.36 -5.65
C GLY A 53 11.97 -17.37 -5.61
N ILE A 54 13.06 -17.67 -6.32
CA ILE A 54 14.22 -16.77 -6.46
C ILE A 54 13.80 -15.46 -7.15
N GLY A 55 13.01 -15.54 -8.23
CA GLY A 55 12.50 -14.36 -8.93
C GLY A 55 11.68 -13.44 -8.03
N LEU A 56 10.68 -13.99 -7.33
CA LEU A 56 9.78 -13.23 -6.44
C LEU A 56 10.55 -12.64 -5.24
N PHE A 57 11.52 -13.39 -4.69
CA PHE A 57 12.40 -12.89 -3.64
C PHE A 57 13.28 -11.74 -4.14
N SER A 58 13.84 -11.86 -5.34
CA SER A 58 14.67 -10.83 -5.96
C SER A 58 13.89 -9.53 -6.20
N ILE A 59 12.64 -9.63 -6.67
CA ILE A 59 11.74 -8.47 -6.83
C ILE A 59 11.50 -7.77 -5.49
N THR A 60 11.21 -8.55 -4.44
CA THR A 60 10.97 -8.03 -3.08
C THR A 60 12.19 -7.29 -2.54
N ILE A 61 13.39 -7.87 -2.69
CA ILE A 61 14.66 -7.26 -2.30
C ILE A 61 14.91 -5.99 -3.11
N ALA A 62 14.67 -5.99 -4.42
CA ALA A 62 14.82 -4.81 -5.26
C ALA A 62 13.95 -3.64 -4.77
N PHE A 63 12.67 -3.88 -4.47
CA PHE A 63 11.79 -2.85 -3.90
C PHE A 63 12.24 -2.37 -2.51
N CYS A 64 12.75 -3.27 -1.65
CA CYS A 64 13.34 -2.88 -0.37
C CYS A 64 14.54 -1.93 -0.58
N LEU A 65 15.43 -2.26 -1.51
CA LEU A 65 16.60 -1.44 -1.85
C LEU A 65 16.20 -0.08 -2.44
N ILE A 66 15.21 -0.05 -3.34
CA ILE A 66 14.70 1.21 -3.91
C ILE A 66 14.09 2.07 -2.80
N THR A 67 13.25 1.48 -1.94
CA THR A 67 12.62 2.21 -0.82
C THR A 67 13.68 2.75 0.13
N TYR A 68 14.70 1.95 0.45
CA TYR A 68 15.84 2.38 1.26
C TYR A 68 16.58 3.56 0.60
N ARG A 69 16.87 3.50 -0.71
CA ARG A 69 17.51 4.60 -1.45
C ARG A 69 16.69 5.88 -1.43
N VAL A 70 15.37 5.80 -1.65
CA VAL A 70 14.47 6.96 -1.58
C VAL A 70 14.50 7.56 -0.17
N ARG A 71 14.37 6.73 0.87
CA ARG A 71 14.46 7.19 2.28
C ARG A 71 15.81 7.82 2.62
N HIS A 72 16.89 7.26 2.10
CA HIS A 72 18.22 7.81 2.32
C HIS A 72 18.37 9.18 1.65
N ARG A 73 17.75 9.41 0.49
CA ARG A 73 17.71 10.73 -0.17
C ARG A 73 16.86 11.76 0.58
N LEU A 74 15.92 11.31 1.43
CA LEU A 74 15.14 12.18 2.31
C LEU A 74 15.88 12.62 3.59
N ARG A 75 16.93 11.89 4.01
CA ARG A 75 17.70 12.20 5.24
C ARG A 75 18.42 13.55 5.23
N PRO A 76 19.13 13.97 4.15
CA PRO A 76 19.94 15.18 4.18
C PRO A 76 19.15 16.48 4.00
N ILE A 77 17.82 16.45 3.81
CA ILE A 77 17.02 17.67 3.68
C ILE A 77 16.98 18.39 5.04
N PRO A 78 17.64 19.56 5.19
CA PRO A 78 17.77 20.23 6.49
C PRO A 78 16.40 20.68 6.98
N ARG A 79 16.09 20.40 8.26
CA ARG A 79 14.81 20.80 8.89
C ARG A 79 14.56 22.31 8.86
N THR A 80 15.62 23.09 8.73
CA THR A 80 15.63 24.57 8.77
C THR A 80 15.47 25.23 7.39
N LEU A 81 15.71 24.50 6.28
CA LEU A 81 15.62 25.04 4.91
C LEU A 81 14.26 24.80 4.25
N LEU A 82 13.30 24.24 4.98
CA LEU A 82 11.91 24.19 4.55
C LEU A 82 11.11 25.42 5.06
N PHE A 83 11.63 26.18 6.07
CA PHE A 83 11.17 27.42 6.77
C PHE A 83 10.29 27.27 8.07
N PRO A 84 9.93 28.31 8.85
CA PRO A 84 10.27 28.51 10.27
C PRO A 84 9.24 27.96 11.29
N GLU A 85 9.64 28.02 12.56
CA GLU A 85 9.06 27.34 13.74
C GLU A 85 7.56 27.56 13.99
N GLY A 86 6.90 26.45 14.36
CA GLY A 86 5.57 26.43 14.97
C GLY A 86 4.56 25.55 14.23
N SER A 87 4.37 24.30 14.66
CA SER A 87 3.13 23.55 14.33
C SER A 87 2.90 22.30 15.18
N GLN A 88 1.72 22.29 15.81
CA GLN A 88 1.10 21.15 16.49
C GLN A 88 0.61 20.08 15.47
N PRO A 89 0.37 18.82 15.89
CA PRO A 89 -0.09 17.73 15.02
C PRO A 89 -1.59 17.82 14.70
N GLU A 90 -2.02 17.13 13.63
CA GLU A 90 -3.44 16.92 13.28
C GLU A 90 -4.33 16.55 14.49
N PRO A 91 -5.62 16.94 14.48
CA PRO A 91 -6.53 16.67 15.58
C PRO A 91 -6.70 15.14 15.79
N PRO A 92 -6.44 14.63 17.01
CA PRO A 92 -6.41 13.20 17.32
C PRO A 92 -7.77 12.49 17.24
N SER A 93 -8.86 13.22 16.99
CA SER A 93 -10.24 12.70 16.95
C SER A 93 -10.51 11.85 15.71
N LEU A 94 -10.01 12.22 14.53
CA LEU A 94 -10.19 11.44 13.30
C LEU A 94 -9.44 10.10 13.37
N ARG A 95 -8.21 10.09 13.89
CA ARG A 95 -7.39 8.87 14.05
C ARG A 95 -8.07 7.77 14.88
N LYS A 96 -8.86 8.14 15.89
CA LYS A 96 -9.52 7.18 16.79
C LYS A 96 -10.67 6.43 16.11
N SER A 97 -11.56 7.11 15.40
CA SER A 97 -12.68 6.46 14.70
C SER A 97 -12.21 5.48 13.62
N TYR A 98 -11.14 5.80 12.88
CA TYR A 98 -10.64 4.92 11.83
C TYR A 98 -9.84 3.72 12.36
N SER A 99 -9.17 3.86 13.51
CA SER A 99 -8.52 2.70 14.17
C SER A 99 -9.53 1.65 14.60
N SER A 100 -10.75 2.05 14.97
CA SER A 100 -11.84 1.12 15.29
C SER A 100 -12.35 0.37 14.06
N VAL A 101 -12.46 1.04 12.91
CA VAL A 101 -12.84 0.39 11.64
C VAL A 101 -11.78 -0.64 11.23
N PHE A 102 -10.50 -0.28 11.30
CA PHE A 102 -9.39 -1.20 11.02
C PHE A 102 -9.44 -2.45 11.92
N LEU A 103 -9.67 -2.26 13.23
CA LEU A 103 -9.77 -3.35 14.18
C LEU A 103 -10.98 -4.25 13.90
N LEU A 104 -12.13 -3.65 13.57
CA LEU A 104 -13.35 -4.38 13.25
C LEU A 104 -13.19 -5.20 11.96
N GLU A 105 -12.59 -4.64 10.92
CA GLU A 105 -12.32 -5.35 9.67
C GLU A 105 -11.32 -6.49 9.89
N SER A 106 -10.27 -6.26 10.67
CA SER A 106 -9.31 -7.31 11.04
C SER A 106 -9.98 -8.44 11.81
N LEU A 107 -10.85 -8.10 12.77
CA LEU A 107 -11.62 -9.10 13.52
C LEU A 107 -12.55 -9.89 12.59
N LEU A 108 -13.21 -9.22 11.65
CA LEU A 108 -14.09 -9.86 10.68
C LEU A 108 -13.33 -10.84 9.77
N VAL A 109 -12.09 -10.52 9.36
CA VAL A 109 -11.21 -11.47 8.67
C VAL A 109 -11.04 -12.74 9.49
N PHE A 110 -10.63 -12.61 10.76
CA PHE A 110 -10.41 -13.78 11.63
C PHE A 110 -11.68 -14.62 11.79
N VAL A 111 -12.83 -13.99 11.98
CA VAL A 111 -14.13 -14.68 12.09
C VAL A 111 -14.45 -15.45 10.81
N VAL A 112 -14.34 -14.81 9.64
CA VAL A 112 -14.63 -15.48 8.36
C VAL A 112 -13.68 -16.65 8.13
N LEU A 113 -12.38 -16.49 8.39
CA LEU A 113 -11.41 -17.57 8.26
C LEU A 113 -11.69 -18.72 9.23
N ALA A 114 -12.04 -18.42 10.48
CA ALA A 114 -12.39 -19.43 11.48
C ALA A 114 -13.64 -20.22 11.08
N VAL A 115 -14.70 -19.53 10.60
CA VAL A 115 -15.92 -20.18 10.12
C VAL A 115 -15.62 -21.09 8.92
N LEU A 116 -14.83 -20.62 7.94
CA LEU A 116 -14.45 -21.44 6.79
C LEU A 116 -13.65 -22.69 7.19
N LEU A 117 -12.79 -22.59 8.21
CA LEU A 117 -12.08 -23.74 8.76
C LEU A 117 -13.03 -24.72 9.48
N MET A 118 -13.99 -24.21 10.26
CA MET A 118 -14.98 -25.03 10.96
C MET A 118 -15.91 -25.78 9.99
N GLU A 119 -16.24 -25.17 8.85
CA GLU A 119 -17.10 -25.74 7.82
C GLU A 119 -16.35 -26.61 6.80
N HIS A 120 -15.05 -26.88 7.01
CA HIS A 120 -14.20 -27.64 6.07
C HIS A 120 -14.24 -27.09 4.63
N GLN A 121 -14.24 -25.75 4.52
CA GLN A 121 -14.27 -25.02 3.25
C GLN A 121 -12.90 -24.38 2.97
N GLU A 122 -11.81 -25.12 3.19
CA GLU A 122 -10.44 -24.59 3.13
C GLU A 122 -10.10 -24.01 1.75
N ARG A 123 -10.72 -24.55 0.70
CA ARG A 123 -10.58 -24.06 -0.68
C ARG A 123 -10.92 -22.58 -0.86
N PHE A 124 -11.79 -22.01 -0.02
CA PHE A 124 -12.19 -20.61 -0.08
C PHE A 124 -11.36 -19.69 0.81
N LEU A 125 -10.49 -20.22 1.68
CA LEU A 125 -9.76 -19.41 2.67
C LEU A 125 -8.97 -18.28 2.02
N LEU A 126 -8.19 -18.62 0.99
CA LEU A 126 -7.31 -17.65 0.34
C LEU A 126 -8.10 -16.62 -0.47
N SER A 127 -9.18 -17.05 -1.15
CA SER A 127 -10.06 -16.17 -1.91
C SER A 127 -10.87 -15.24 -1.00
N ALA A 128 -11.39 -15.74 0.11
CA ALA A 128 -12.05 -14.93 1.14
C ALA A 128 -11.07 -13.95 1.78
N PHE A 129 -9.84 -14.38 2.10
CA PHE A 129 -8.81 -13.50 2.62
C PHE A 129 -8.46 -12.39 1.62
N GLY A 130 -8.34 -12.72 0.34
CA GLY A 130 -8.11 -11.76 -0.74
C GLY A 130 -9.25 -10.75 -0.87
N LEU A 131 -10.50 -11.22 -0.80
CA LEU A 131 -11.69 -10.37 -0.88
C LEU A 131 -11.74 -9.35 0.27
N ILE A 132 -11.58 -9.83 1.51
CA ILE A 132 -11.63 -8.94 2.68
C ILE A 132 -10.43 -7.99 2.69
N SER A 133 -9.24 -8.49 2.31
CA SER A 133 -8.06 -7.64 2.14
C SER A 133 -8.31 -6.54 1.10
N GLY A 134 -8.94 -6.84 -0.03
CA GLY A 134 -9.30 -5.85 -1.05
C GLY A 134 -10.29 -4.80 -0.56
N LEU A 135 -11.33 -5.22 0.17
CA LEU A 135 -12.31 -4.32 0.77
C LEU A 135 -11.67 -3.38 1.81
N HIS A 136 -10.71 -3.89 2.58
CA HIS A 136 -9.94 -3.11 3.56
C HIS A 136 -9.16 -1.93 2.94
N PHE A 137 -8.77 -2.03 1.66
CA PHE A 137 -8.11 -0.91 0.96
C PHE A 137 -9.04 0.27 0.68
N LEU A 138 -10.37 0.09 0.66
CA LEU A 138 -11.32 1.17 0.38
C LEU A 138 -11.37 2.23 1.49
N PRO A 139 -11.50 1.86 2.79
CA PRO A 139 -11.28 2.80 3.89
C PRO A 139 -9.91 3.47 3.84
N LEU A 140 -8.87 2.72 3.45
CA LEU A 140 -7.51 3.24 3.34
C LEU A 140 -7.39 4.31 2.24
N GLY A 141 -8.09 4.13 1.13
CA GLY A 141 -8.22 5.13 0.06
C GLY A 141 -8.89 6.42 0.54
N ALA A 142 -9.91 6.30 1.40
CA ALA A 142 -10.56 7.47 2.00
C ALA A 142 -9.62 8.21 2.96
N LEU A 143 -8.83 7.46 3.73
CA LEU A 143 -7.89 8.01 4.71
C LEU A 143 -6.76 8.81 4.05
N TYR A 144 -6.12 8.25 3.02
CA TYR A 144 -4.98 8.88 2.37
C TYR A 144 -5.36 9.75 1.17
N ARG A 145 -6.64 9.75 0.76
CA ARG A 145 -7.17 10.47 -0.41
C ARG A 145 -6.41 10.15 -1.72
N LEU A 146 -5.80 8.97 -1.80
CA LEU A 146 -5.04 8.53 -2.98
C LEU A 146 -5.88 7.59 -3.83
N ARG A 147 -6.17 8.02 -5.08
CA ARG A 147 -6.94 7.24 -6.06
C ARG A 147 -6.36 5.84 -6.27
N VAL A 148 -5.03 5.69 -6.20
CA VAL A 148 -4.36 4.40 -6.38
C VAL A 148 -4.82 3.35 -5.36
N TYR A 149 -5.14 3.74 -4.12
CA TYR A 149 -5.60 2.77 -3.11
C TYR A 149 -7.01 2.28 -3.37
N TYR A 150 -7.89 3.14 -3.89
CA TYR A 150 -9.21 2.73 -4.36
C TYR A 150 -9.10 1.78 -5.56
N VAL A 151 -8.26 2.11 -6.54
CA VAL A 151 -8.05 1.25 -7.72
C VAL A 151 -7.52 -0.11 -7.30
N SER A 152 -6.50 -0.17 -6.43
CA SER A 152 -5.94 -1.43 -5.95
C SER A 152 -6.97 -2.23 -5.14
N GLY A 153 -7.71 -1.59 -4.24
CA GLY A 153 -8.76 -2.24 -3.46
C GLY A 153 -9.87 -2.82 -4.32
N ILE A 154 -10.41 -2.05 -5.27
CA ILE A 154 -11.42 -2.51 -6.22
C ILE A 154 -10.89 -3.67 -7.06
N THR A 155 -9.66 -3.55 -7.60
CA THR A 155 -9.07 -4.59 -8.46
C THR A 155 -8.86 -5.89 -7.69
N ILE A 156 -8.35 -5.83 -6.45
CA ILE A 156 -8.18 -7.01 -5.59
C ILE A 156 -9.54 -7.62 -5.25
N THR A 157 -10.53 -6.80 -4.89
CA THR A 157 -11.90 -7.22 -4.58
C THR A 157 -12.52 -7.95 -5.76
N LEU A 158 -12.45 -7.36 -6.96
CA LEU A 158 -12.97 -7.96 -8.19
C LEU A 158 -12.28 -9.28 -8.52
N LEU A 159 -10.95 -9.32 -8.46
CA LEU A 159 -10.18 -10.55 -8.70
C LEU A 159 -10.60 -11.65 -7.74
N ALA A 160 -10.68 -11.36 -6.44
CA ALA A 160 -11.09 -12.33 -5.43
C ALA A 160 -12.55 -12.78 -5.64
N SER A 161 -13.47 -11.88 -5.93
CA SER A 161 -14.87 -12.22 -6.24
C SER A 161 -14.98 -13.13 -7.46
N ILE A 162 -14.25 -12.84 -8.55
CA ILE A 162 -14.22 -13.69 -9.74
C ILE A 162 -13.71 -15.08 -9.39
N ILE A 163 -12.63 -15.18 -8.63
CA ILE A 163 -12.07 -16.48 -8.21
C ILE A 163 -13.06 -17.27 -7.33
N ILE A 164 -13.74 -16.61 -6.38
CA ILE A 164 -14.80 -17.24 -5.58
C ILE A 164 -15.92 -17.78 -6.47
N LEU A 165 -16.39 -16.99 -7.43
CA LEU A 165 -17.44 -17.41 -8.36
C LEU A 165 -17.01 -18.61 -9.21
N LEU A 166 -15.77 -18.63 -9.69
CA LEU A 166 -15.21 -19.76 -10.43
C LEU A 166 -15.10 -21.03 -9.56
N GLN A 167 -14.67 -20.88 -8.30
CA GLN A 167 -14.62 -21.98 -7.33
C GLN A 167 -16.03 -22.53 -7.03
N LEU A 168 -17.04 -21.67 -6.89
CA LEU A 168 -18.45 -22.07 -6.71
C LEU A 168 -19.02 -22.76 -7.95
N ALA A 169 -18.61 -22.33 -9.16
CA ALA A 169 -18.96 -22.98 -10.42
C ALA A 169 -18.25 -24.33 -10.64
N GLY A 170 -17.40 -24.77 -9.69
CA GLY A 170 -16.69 -26.04 -9.76
C GLY A 170 -15.51 -26.04 -10.74
N VAL A 171 -15.04 -24.85 -11.17
CA VAL A 171 -13.86 -24.75 -12.03
C VAL A 171 -12.63 -25.22 -11.26
N GLN A 172 -11.95 -26.21 -11.81
CA GLN A 172 -10.71 -26.75 -11.26
C GLN A 172 -9.52 -26.12 -11.98
N GLY A 173 -8.36 -26.09 -11.32
CA GLY A 173 -7.12 -25.57 -11.87
C GLY A 173 -6.41 -24.61 -10.92
N GLU A 174 -5.45 -23.87 -11.48
CA GLU A 174 -4.52 -23.02 -10.75
C GLU A 174 -5.12 -21.67 -10.31
N LEU A 175 -6.39 -21.66 -9.87
CA LEU A 175 -7.11 -20.45 -9.46
C LEU A 175 -6.42 -19.73 -8.30
N LEU A 176 -5.85 -20.49 -7.35
CA LEU A 176 -5.12 -19.93 -6.21
C LEU A 176 -3.80 -19.28 -6.64
N LEU A 177 -3.11 -19.85 -7.64
CA LEU A 177 -1.91 -19.24 -8.23
C LEU A 177 -2.27 -17.92 -8.91
N VAL A 178 -3.34 -17.90 -9.71
CA VAL A 178 -3.82 -16.69 -10.40
C VAL A 178 -4.21 -15.61 -9.39
N LEU A 179 -4.96 -15.98 -8.35
CA LEU A 179 -5.33 -15.06 -7.27
C LEU A 179 -4.08 -14.48 -6.58
N SER A 180 -3.18 -15.36 -6.16
CA SER A 180 -2.03 -15.00 -5.33
C SER A 180 -1.02 -14.13 -6.09
N LEU A 181 -0.67 -14.53 -7.32
CA LEU A 181 0.20 -13.73 -8.17
C LEU A 181 -0.47 -12.45 -8.66
N GLY A 182 -1.78 -12.49 -8.92
CA GLY A 182 -2.56 -11.30 -9.30
C GLY A 182 -2.55 -10.24 -8.20
N ILE A 183 -2.83 -10.63 -6.95
CA ILE A 183 -2.77 -9.71 -5.80
C ILE A 183 -1.35 -9.21 -5.59
N ALA A 184 -0.34 -10.09 -5.64
CA ALA A 184 1.06 -9.69 -5.53
C ALA A 184 1.46 -8.64 -6.59
N ALA A 185 1.06 -8.85 -7.85
CA ALA A 185 1.31 -7.92 -8.93
C ALA A 185 0.65 -6.55 -8.69
N ILE A 186 -0.62 -6.52 -8.27
CA ILE A 186 -1.33 -5.26 -7.94
C ILE A 186 -0.60 -4.50 -6.83
N LEU A 187 -0.16 -5.19 -5.79
CA LEU A 187 0.55 -4.59 -4.65
C LEU A 187 1.95 -4.09 -5.03
N TRP A 188 2.70 -4.82 -5.86
CA TRP A 188 3.97 -4.35 -6.40
C TRP A 188 3.82 -3.15 -7.35
N LEU A 189 2.78 -3.13 -8.18
CA LEU A 189 2.47 -1.96 -9.02
C LEU A 189 2.11 -0.74 -8.15
N THR A 190 1.35 -0.95 -7.08
CA THR A 190 1.03 0.09 -6.10
C THR A 190 2.29 0.61 -5.40
N THR A 191 3.21 -0.30 -5.04
CA THR A 191 4.52 0.02 -4.47
C THR A 191 5.36 0.85 -5.43
N LEU A 192 5.43 0.43 -6.70
CA LEU A 192 6.16 1.15 -7.74
C LEU A 192 5.62 2.55 -7.96
N TYR A 193 4.29 2.70 -8.02
CA TYR A 193 3.63 4.00 -8.14
C TYR A 193 3.99 4.91 -6.96
N ALA A 194 3.85 4.41 -5.73
CA ALA A 194 4.19 5.17 -4.52
C ALA A 194 5.66 5.62 -4.50
N LEU A 195 6.59 4.75 -4.90
CA LEU A 195 8.01 5.08 -4.96
C LEU A 195 8.36 6.06 -6.06
N ARG A 196 7.71 5.97 -7.24
CA ARG A 196 7.88 6.95 -8.32
C ARG A 196 7.38 8.32 -7.90
N LEU A 197 6.19 8.41 -7.34
CA LEU A 197 5.62 9.66 -6.84
C LEU A 197 6.53 10.28 -5.76
N ALA A 198 7.01 9.49 -4.80
CA ALA A 198 7.98 9.96 -3.81
C ALA A 198 9.28 10.45 -4.46
N GLY A 199 9.78 9.76 -5.48
CA GLY A 199 10.98 10.14 -6.22
C GLY A 199 10.84 11.47 -6.97
N THR A 200 9.72 11.67 -7.67
CA THR A 200 9.41 12.91 -8.40
C THR A 200 9.36 14.12 -7.46
N ILE A 201 8.61 14.02 -6.35
CA ILE A 201 8.51 15.10 -5.36
C ILE A 201 9.90 15.44 -4.79
N VAL A 202 10.74 14.43 -4.51
CA VAL A 202 12.11 14.67 -4.02
C VAL A 202 13.00 15.38 -5.05
N GLN A 203 12.82 15.09 -6.33
CA GLN A 203 13.55 15.74 -7.41
C GLN A 203 13.12 17.20 -7.57
N GLU A 204 11.81 17.49 -7.54
CA GLU A 204 11.26 18.84 -7.62
C GLU A 204 11.73 19.72 -6.45
N ILE A 205 11.67 19.20 -5.22
CA ILE A 205 12.18 19.94 -4.05
C ILE A 205 13.68 20.23 -4.22
N ARG A 206 14.44 19.27 -4.74
CA ARG A 206 15.88 19.47 -4.96
C ARG A 206 16.16 20.53 -6.04
N SER A 207 15.42 20.53 -7.15
CA SER A 207 15.62 21.51 -8.21
C SER A 207 15.34 22.93 -7.72
N LEU A 208 14.27 23.13 -6.95
CA LEU A 208 13.93 24.42 -6.32
C LEU A 208 15.01 24.90 -5.34
N LEU A 209 15.71 23.97 -4.66
CA LEU A 209 16.82 24.31 -3.77
C LEU A 209 18.11 24.66 -4.51
N THR A 210 18.34 24.10 -5.70
CA THR A 210 19.55 24.37 -6.50
C THR A 210 19.41 25.57 -7.41
N ASP A 211 18.19 25.93 -7.81
CA ASP A 211 17.89 27.06 -8.69
C ASP A 211 16.55 27.71 -8.26
N PRO A 212 16.59 28.72 -7.37
CA PRO A 212 15.37 29.35 -6.84
C PRO A 212 14.62 30.22 -7.87
N GLU A 213 15.20 30.49 -9.06
CA GLU A 213 14.50 31.18 -10.15
C GLU A 213 13.77 30.20 -11.10
N ALA A 214 13.90 28.89 -10.89
CA ALA A 214 13.19 27.89 -11.69
C ALA A 214 11.67 27.96 -11.43
N SER A 215 10.90 28.34 -12.44
CA SER A 215 9.43 28.35 -12.38
C SER A 215 8.89 26.93 -12.10
N PRO A 216 7.91 26.77 -11.19
CA PRO A 216 7.38 25.45 -10.87
C PRO A 216 6.70 24.82 -12.09
N PRO A 217 6.91 23.51 -12.37
CA PRO A 217 6.19 22.84 -13.43
C PRO A 217 4.71 22.68 -13.03
N LEU A 218 3.83 22.97 -13.99
CA LEU A 218 2.38 22.84 -13.87
C LEU A 218 2.02 21.37 -13.63
N LEU A 219 1.74 20.99 -12.37
CA LEU A 219 1.05 19.75 -12.01
C LEU A 219 -0.44 19.84 -12.34
#